data_AF-A0A920T374-F1
#
_entry.id   AF-A0A920T374-F1
#
_cell.length_a   1.000
_cell.length_b   1.000
_cell.length_c   1.000
_cell.angle_alpha   90.00
_cell.angle_beta   90.00
_cell.angle_gamma   90.00
#
_symmetry.space_group_name_H-M   'P 1'
#
loop_
_entity.id
_entity.type
_entity.pdbx_description
1 polymer ?
#
loop_
_entity_poly.entity_id
_entity_poly.type
_entity_poly.pdbx_seq_one_letter_code
_entity_poly.pdbx_strand_id
1 'polypeptide(L)'
;MATFGVEGKVVNVHPGPIITLFEVEPPEGVRVNKFVQLSDDLARVMEASSVRVIAPIPGKSSVGIEIPNRNPATVYFKSVVNSPEFAEANSLLTLAIGKTTSGEISTLNLSKMPHLLIAGTTGSGKSVCINTIICSILYSSTPEGVKFVMIDPKKVEMTLYKQLEGYHLLKMEDISEPIVTSVEMQSWH
;
A
#
# COMPACT_ATOMS: atom_id res chain seq x y z
N MET A 1 -18.65 20.79 -12.74
CA MET A 1 -18.26 20.09 -13.98
C MET A 1 -18.65 20.88 -15.25
N ALA A 2 -19.78 21.57 -15.30
CA ALA A 2 -20.16 22.41 -16.45
C ALA A 2 -19.16 23.55 -16.79
N THR A 3 -18.40 24.04 -15.81
CA THR A 3 -17.50 25.21 -15.99
C THR A 3 -16.21 24.93 -16.77
N PHE A 4 -15.85 23.65 -17.02
CA PHE A 4 -14.58 23.27 -17.68
C PHE A 4 -14.76 22.32 -18.88
N GLY A 5 -15.98 22.25 -19.44
CA GLY A 5 -16.23 21.57 -20.72
C GLY A 5 -16.21 20.04 -20.66
N VAL A 6 -16.35 19.43 -19.48
CA VAL A 6 -16.64 18.00 -19.33
C VAL A 6 -17.99 17.87 -18.66
N GLU A 7 -19.00 17.64 -19.49
CA GLU A 7 -20.28 17.15 -19.03
C GLU A 7 -20.17 15.64 -18.86
N GLY A 8 -20.78 15.12 -17.81
CA GLY A 8 -20.75 13.70 -17.46
C GLY A 8 -21.81 13.44 -16.41
N LYS A 9 -22.52 12.32 -16.54
CA LYS A 9 -23.57 11.94 -15.58
C LYS A 9 -22.97 10.99 -14.56
N VAL A 10 -23.03 11.33 -13.28
CA VAL A 10 -22.71 10.38 -12.22
C VAL A 10 -23.77 9.29 -12.23
N VAL A 11 -23.36 8.04 -12.48
CA VAL A 11 -24.25 6.89 -12.53
C VAL A 11 -24.17 6.05 -11.26
N ASN A 12 -22.99 5.96 -10.64
CA ASN A 12 -22.79 5.27 -9.36
C ASN A 12 -21.80 6.02 -8.47
N VAL A 13 -21.92 5.79 -7.17
CA VAL A 13 -21.00 6.31 -6.14
C VAL A 13 -20.62 5.16 -5.22
N HIS A 14 -19.32 4.95 -5.04
CA HIS A 14 -18.77 3.91 -4.18
C HIS A 14 -17.87 4.55 -3.12
N PRO A 15 -18.41 4.84 -1.93
CA PRO A 15 -17.64 5.40 -0.82
C PRO A 15 -16.65 4.37 -0.27
N GLY A 16 -15.38 4.75 -0.18
CA GLY A 16 -14.32 3.99 0.48
C GLY A 16 -13.82 4.65 1.76
N PRO A 17 -12.84 4.04 2.46
CA PRO A 17 -12.30 4.61 3.69
C PRO A 17 -11.49 5.89 3.46
N ILE A 18 -10.70 5.96 2.38
CA ILE A 18 -9.79 7.07 2.09
C ILE A 18 -10.27 7.92 0.90
N ILE A 19 -10.86 7.27 -0.10
CA ILE A 19 -11.35 7.91 -1.32
C ILE A 19 -12.79 7.47 -1.59
N THR A 20 -13.52 8.23 -2.38
CA THR A 20 -14.80 7.85 -2.97
C THR A 20 -14.63 7.74 -4.49
N LEU A 21 -15.09 6.64 -5.07
CA LEU A 21 -15.12 6.43 -6.51
C LEU A 21 -16.47 6.88 -7.07
N PHE A 22 -16.45 7.85 -7.97
CA PHE A 22 -17.60 8.27 -8.77
C PHE A 22 -17.51 7.63 -10.15
N GLU A 23 -18.50 6.83 -10.53
CA GLU A 23 -18.63 6.34 -11.89
C GLU A 23 -19.39 7.39 -12.71
N VAL A 24 -18.74 7.91 -13.75
CA VAL A 24 -19.26 8.97 -14.60
C VAL A 24 -19.41 8.46 -16.02
N GLU A 25 -20.62 8.53 -16.54
CA GLU A 25 -20.90 8.22 -17.93
C GLU A 25 -20.67 9.48 -18.79
N PRO A 26 -19.75 9.43 -19.76
CA PRO A 26 -19.53 10.54 -20.68
C PRO A 26 -20.71 10.64 -21.67
N PRO A 27 -21.10 11.87 -22.08
CA PRO A 27 -22.03 12.06 -23.19
C PRO A 27 -21.49 11.46 -24.48
N GLU A 28 -22.39 11.18 -25.43
CA GLU A 28 -22.01 10.71 -26.76
C GLU A 28 -20.99 11.67 -27.42
N GLY A 29 -19.96 11.09 -28.03
CA GLY A 29 -18.91 11.85 -28.71
C GLY A 29 -17.83 12.45 -27.80
N VAL A 30 -17.97 12.42 -26.47
CA VAL A 30 -16.92 12.88 -25.55
C VAL A 30 -15.87 11.79 -25.37
N ARG A 31 -14.61 12.11 -25.69
CA ARG A 31 -13.50 11.16 -25.51
C ARG A 31 -13.14 11.03 -24.04
N VAL A 32 -13.02 9.79 -23.57
CA VAL A 32 -12.64 9.43 -22.19
C VAL A 32 -11.29 10.05 -21.77
N ASN A 33 -10.32 10.17 -22.69
CA ASN A 33 -9.03 10.84 -22.44
C ASN A 33 -9.18 12.32 -22.00
N LYS A 34 -10.28 12.99 -22.33
CA LYS A 34 -10.53 14.38 -21.92
C LYS A 34 -10.65 14.48 -20.39
N PHE A 35 -11.19 13.47 -19.72
CA PHE A 35 -11.28 13.42 -18.26
C PHE A 35 -9.89 13.31 -17.64
N VAL A 36 -9.00 12.49 -18.23
CA VAL A 36 -7.61 12.33 -17.76
C VAL A 36 -6.84 13.65 -17.88
N GLN A 37 -7.01 14.37 -19.00
CA GLN A 37 -6.34 15.66 -19.23
C GLN A 37 -6.81 16.77 -18.28
N LEU A 38 -8.01 16.65 -17.71
CA LEU A 38 -8.62 17.65 -16.84
C LEU A 38 -8.62 17.23 -15.37
N SER A 39 -7.78 16.26 -14.98
CA SER A 39 -7.69 15.79 -13.59
C SER A 39 -7.38 16.91 -12.59
N ASP A 40 -6.48 17.82 -12.96
CA ASP A 40 -6.03 18.91 -12.08
C ASP A 40 -7.11 19.99 -11.91
N ASP A 41 -7.80 20.33 -13.01
CA ASP A 41 -8.94 21.26 -12.97
C ASP A 41 -10.11 20.64 -12.19
N LEU A 42 -10.35 19.33 -12.36
CA LEU A 42 -11.36 18.62 -11.60
C LEU A 42 -11.04 18.61 -10.10
N ALA A 43 -9.78 18.35 -9.73
CA ALA A 43 -9.34 18.44 -8.34
C ALA A 43 -9.59 19.83 -7.74
N ARG A 44 -9.28 20.89 -8.49
CA ARG A 44 -9.53 22.28 -8.07
C ARG A 44 -11.02 22.54 -7.83
N VAL A 45 -11.90 22.14 -8.76
CA VAL A 45 -13.35 22.37 -8.64
C VAL A 45 -13.98 21.56 -7.52
N MET A 46 -13.43 20.39 -7.22
CA MET A 46 -13.89 19.51 -6.13
C MET A 46 -13.27 19.87 -4.78
N GLU A 47 -12.41 20.89 -4.71
CA GLU A 47 -11.64 21.26 -3.52
C GLU A 47 -10.84 20.08 -2.96
N ALA A 48 -10.35 19.21 -3.84
CA ALA A 48 -9.58 18.02 -3.50
C ALA A 48 -8.08 18.27 -3.70
N SER A 49 -7.25 17.60 -2.90
CA SER A 49 -5.78 17.66 -3.05
C SER A 49 -5.30 17.07 -4.37
N SER A 50 -5.99 16.05 -4.86
CA SER A 50 -5.76 15.41 -6.16
C SER A 50 -7.00 14.61 -6.56
N VAL A 51 -7.11 14.27 -7.83
CA VAL A 51 -8.14 13.35 -8.35
C VAL A 51 -7.46 12.33 -9.25
N ARG A 52 -7.83 11.06 -9.10
CA ARG A 52 -7.35 9.98 -9.97
C ARG A 52 -8.46 9.55 -10.93
N VAL A 53 -8.16 9.60 -12.22
CA VAL A 53 -9.09 9.24 -13.29
C VAL A 53 -8.74 7.84 -13.82
N ILE A 54 -9.72 6.94 -13.80
CA ILE A 54 -9.65 5.57 -14.35
C ILE A 54 -10.50 5.56 -15.61
N ALA A 55 -9.85 5.39 -16.76
CA ALA A 55 -10.42 5.75 -18.05
C ALA A 55 -9.99 4.74 -19.13
N PRO A 56 -10.90 3.90 -19.66
CA PRO A 56 -12.23 3.55 -19.12
C PRO A 56 -12.13 2.62 -17.90
N ILE A 57 -13.23 2.46 -17.14
CA ILE A 57 -13.31 1.38 -16.15
C ILE A 57 -13.32 0.03 -16.91
N PRO A 58 -12.47 -0.95 -16.55
CA PRO A 58 -12.48 -2.25 -17.20
C PRO A 58 -13.88 -2.88 -17.24
N GLY A 59 -14.35 -3.22 -18.44
CA GLY A 59 -15.68 -3.81 -18.65
C GLY A 59 -16.86 -2.83 -18.63
N LYS A 60 -16.64 -1.52 -18.52
CA LYS A 60 -17.70 -0.49 -18.58
C LYS A 60 -17.35 0.64 -19.56
N SER A 61 -18.36 1.32 -20.08
CA SER A 61 -18.22 2.55 -20.88
C SER A 61 -18.00 3.81 -20.03
N SER A 62 -18.12 3.68 -18.70
CA SER A 62 -17.97 4.76 -17.74
C SER A 62 -16.50 5.04 -17.37
N VAL A 63 -16.28 6.24 -16.85
CA VAL A 63 -15.02 6.73 -16.30
C VAL A 63 -15.10 6.69 -14.78
N GLY A 64 -14.08 6.17 -14.12
CA GLY A 64 -13.95 6.19 -12.67
C GLY A 64 -13.21 7.45 -12.23
N ILE A 65 -13.77 8.19 -11.29
CA ILE A 65 -13.14 9.37 -10.71
C ILE A 65 -12.99 9.14 -9.21
N GLU A 66 -11.77 8.90 -8.77
CA GLU A 66 -11.42 8.71 -7.36
C GLU A 66 -11.07 10.07 -6.74
N ILE A 67 -11.86 10.45 -5.73
CA ILE A 67 -11.70 11.72 -5.01
C ILE A 67 -11.39 11.41 -3.54
N PRO A 68 -10.32 12.00 -2.95
CA PRO A 68 -10.05 11.92 -1.52
C PRO A 68 -11.25 12.35 -0.66
N ASN A 69 -11.56 11.58 0.37
CA ASN A 69 -12.59 11.94 1.33
C ASN A 69 -12.13 13.16 2.14
N ARG A 70 -13.08 14.05 2.50
CA ARG A 70 -12.81 15.20 3.39
C ARG A 70 -12.28 14.78 4.77
N ASN A 71 -12.74 13.62 5.26
CA ASN A 71 -12.27 13.02 6.50
C ASN A 71 -11.89 11.55 6.25
N PRO A 72 -10.65 11.27 5.81
CA PRO A 72 -10.21 9.90 5.53
C PRO A 72 -10.11 9.09 6.83
N ALA A 73 -10.59 7.85 6.80
CA ALA A 73 -10.56 6.97 7.97
C ALA A 73 -9.19 6.30 8.14
N THR A 74 -8.64 6.30 9.35
CA THR A 74 -7.42 5.55 9.66
C THR A 74 -7.65 4.04 9.51
N VAL A 75 -6.83 3.39 8.68
CA VAL A 75 -6.78 1.94 8.57
C VAL A 75 -5.80 1.40 9.61
N TYR A 76 -6.34 0.81 10.68
CA TYR A 76 -5.52 0.26 11.76
C TYR A 76 -5.00 -1.13 11.41
N PHE A 77 -3.72 -1.40 11.71
CA PHE A 77 -3.10 -2.72 11.55
C PHE A 77 -3.92 -3.83 12.22
N LYS A 78 -4.39 -3.61 13.46
CA LYS A 78 -5.26 -4.55 14.19
C LYS A 78 -6.52 -4.97 13.43
N SER A 79 -7.06 -4.10 12.57
CA SER A 79 -8.26 -4.42 11.79
C SER A 79 -7.99 -5.44 10.68
N VAL A 80 -6.74 -5.55 10.24
CA VAL A 80 -6.30 -6.48 9.20
C VAL A 80 -5.83 -7.78 9.83
N VAL A 81 -4.99 -7.74 10.88
CA VAL A 81 -4.49 -8.98 11.50
C VAL A 81 -5.55 -9.78 12.25
N ASN A 82 -6.62 -9.13 12.72
CA ASN A 82 -7.75 -9.82 13.35
C ASN A 82 -8.81 -10.28 12.34
N SER A 83 -8.57 -10.11 11.05
CA SER A 83 -9.50 -10.54 9.99
C SER A 83 -9.33 -12.04 9.70
N PRO A 84 -10.39 -12.74 9.24
CA PRO A 84 -10.27 -14.12 8.78
C PRO A 84 -9.23 -14.29 7.67
N GLU A 85 -9.14 -13.32 6.74
CA GLU A 85 -8.22 -13.34 5.59
C GLU A 85 -6.75 -13.40 6.01
N PHE A 86 -6.43 -12.86 7.19
CA PHE A 86 -5.08 -12.95 7.76
C PHE A 86 -4.95 -14.11 8.76
N ALA A 87 -5.91 -14.25 9.70
CA ALA A 87 -5.83 -15.20 10.80
C ALA A 87 -5.90 -16.66 10.34
N GLU A 88 -6.62 -16.93 9.26
CA GLU A 88 -6.78 -18.28 8.68
C GLU A 88 -5.80 -18.53 7.51
N ALA A 89 -4.86 -17.61 7.27
CA ALA A 89 -3.92 -17.75 6.17
C ALA A 89 -2.91 -18.86 6.43
N ASN A 90 -2.77 -19.79 5.48
CA ASN A 90 -1.88 -20.96 5.62
C ASN A 90 -0.37 -20.62 5.53
N SER A 91 0.00 -19.45 5.03
CA SER A 91 1.41 -19.08 4.81
C SER A 91 1.93 -18.21 5.95
N LEU A 92 3.08 -18.58 6.51
CA LEU A 92 3.85 -17.77 7.47
C LEU A 92 4.38 -16.46 6.88
N LEU A 93 4.32 -16.32 5.55
CA LEU A 93 4.72 -15.12 4.81
C LEU A 93 3.52 -14.32 4.29
N THR A 94 2.37 -14.45 4.96
CA THR A 94 1.20 -13.60 4.73
C THR A 94 1.43 -12.23 5.37
N LEU A 95 1.21 -11.18 4.60
CA LEU A 95 1.43 -9.78 4.94
C LEU A 95 0.07 -9.07 5.04
N ALA A 96 -0.19 -8.42 6.16
CA ALA A 96 -1.36 -7.57 6.35
C ALA A 96 -1.12 -6.22 5.68
N ILE A 97 -1.61 -5.99 4.46
CA ILE A 97 -1.30 -4.78 3.69
C ILE A 97 -2.18 -3.61 4.11
N GLY A 98 -3.48 -3.84 4.28
CA GLY A 98 -4.42 -2.76 4.58
C GLY A 98 -5.82 -3.05 4.11
N LYS A 99 -6.44 -2.03 3.50
CA LYS A 99 -7.77 -2.11 2.90
C LYS A 99 -7.74 -1.63 1.46
N THR A 100 -8.59 -2.21 0.64
CA THR A 100 -8.81 -1.77 -0.74
C THR A 100 -9.53 -0.40 -0.76
N THR A 101 -9.68 0.16 -1.96
CA THR A 101 -10.46 1.40 -2.15
C THR A 101 -11.93 1.24 -1.79
N SER A 102 -12.48 0.02 -1.82
CA SER A 102 -13.83 -0.30 -1.34
C SER A 102 -13.88 -0.61 0.17
N GLY A 103 -12.74 -0.65 0.86
CA GLY A 103 -12.66 -0.91 2.30
C GLY A 103 -12.57 -2.38 2.69
N GLU A 104 -12.49 -3.29 1.72
CA GLU A 104 -12.26 -4.72 1.94
C GLU A 104 -10.86 -4.98 2.48
N ILE A 105 -10.71 -6.03 3.27
CA ILE A 105 -9.41 -6.44 3.80
C ILE A 105 -8.49 -6.87 2.66
N SER A 106 -7.25 -6.41 2.70
CA SER A 106 -6.23 -6.75 1.73
C SER A 106 -5.01 -7.36 2.41
N THR A 107 -4.71 -8.62 2.07
CA THR A 107 -3.51 -9.34 2.47
C THR A 107 -2.71 -9.75 1.23
N LEU A 108 -1.40 -9.96 1.41
CA LEU A 108 -0.50 -10.42 0.34
C LEU A 108 0.30 -11.62 0.83
N ASN A 109 0.44 -12.66 0.01
CA ASN A 109 1.29 -13.81 0.35
C ASN A 109 2.62 -13.74 -0.39
N LEU A 110 3.70 -13.42 0.33
CA LEU A 110 5.04 -13.28 -0.24
C LEU A 110 5.57 -14.62 -0.79
N SER A 111 5.09 -15.77 -0.32
CA SER A 111 5.52 -17.07 -0.88
C SER A 111 5.06 -17.27 -2.33
N LYS A 112 3.99 -16.60 -2.76
CA LYS A 112 3.49 -16.61 -4.15
C LYS A 112 4.12 -15.53 -5.01
N MET A 113 4.74 -14.54 -4.38
CA MET A 113 5.46 -13.43 -5.01
C MET A 113 6.79 -13.27 -4.28
N PRO A 114 7.80 -14.13 -4.58
CA PRO A 114 8.92 -14.40 -3.68
C PRO A 114 9.80 -13.18 -3.36
N HIS A 115 9.65 -12.10 -4.12
CA HIS A 115 10.34 -10.83 -3.91
C HIS A 115 9.37 -9.67 -4.04
N LEU A 116 9.57 -8.64 -3.21
CA LEU A 116 8.76 -7.43 -3.18
C LEU A 116 9.66 -6.20 -3.24
N LEU A 117 9.36 -5.28 -4.15
CA LEU A 117 10.01 -3.98 -4.24
C LEU A 117 9.10 -2.91 -3.64
N ILE A 118 9.61 -2.13 -2.69
CA ILE A 118 8.88 -1.03 -2.04
C ILE A 118 9.64 0.27 -2.31
N ALA A 119 8.99 1.20 -3.01
CA ALA A 119 9.52 2.53 -3.32
C ALA A 119 8.52 3.61 -2.95
N GLY A 120 9.02 4.78 -2.54
CA GLY A 120 8.19 5.91 -2.14
C GLY A 120 9.03 7.09 -1.66
N THR A 121 8.48 8.30 -1.79
CA THR A 121 9.08 9.55 -1.31
C THR A 121 8.96 9.68 0.21
N THR A 122 9.70 10.61 0.82
CA THR A 122 9.54 10.92 2.25
C THR A 122 8.10 11.33 2.54
N GLY A 123 7.51 10.77 3.60
CA GLY A 123 6.11 11.04 3.99
C GLY A 123 5.06 10.21 3.26
N SER A 124 5.43 9.39 2.27
CA SER A 124 4.49 8.52 1.54
C SER A 124 4.00 7.29 2.32
N GLY A 125 4.54 7.04 3.52
CA GLY A 125 4.21 5.88 4.34
C GLY A 125 5.11 4.66 4.14
N LYS A 126 6.22 4.76 3.38
CA LYS A 126 7.17 3.66 3.14
C LYS A 126 7.64 2.97 4.43
N SER A 127 8.07 3.74 5.41
CA SER A 127 8.54 3.21 6.71
C SER A 127 7.42 2.49 7.46
N VAL A 128 6.20 3.02 7.43
CA VAL A 128 5.02 2.37 8.04
C VAL A 128 4.71 1.04 7.33
N CYS A 129 4.84 1.00 5.99
CA CYS A 129 4.67 -0.22 5.21
C CYS A 129 5.71 -1.29 5.58
N ILE A 130 6.99 -0.93 5.71
CA ILE A 130 8.05 -1.85 6.14
C ILE A 130 7.75 -2.42 7.53
N ASN A 131 7.40 -1.57 8.50
CA ASN A 131 7.03 -2.01 9.84
C ASN A 131 5.80 -2.94 9.82
N THR A 132 4.82 -2.63 8.98
CA THR A 132 3.61 -3.45 8.80
C THR A 132 3.95 -4.85 8.28
N ILE A 133 4.88 -4.97 7.34
CA ILE A 133 5.36 -6.25 6.80
C ILE A 133 6.06 -7.06 7.89
N ILE A 134 7.01 -6.45 8.61
CA ILE A 134 7.75 -7.13 9.68
C ILE A 134 6.77 -7.59 10.78
N CYS A 135 5.89 -6.70 11.23
CA CYS A 135 4.88 -7.02 12.25
C CYS A 135 3.93 -8.13 11.79
N SER A 136 3.55 -8.19 10.51
CA SER A 136 2.71 -9.28 9.98
C SER A 136 3.36 -10.65 10.18
N ILE A 137 4.64 -10.76 9.84
CA ILE A 137 5.40 -12.00 9.99
C ILE A 137 5.59 -12.32 11.48
N LEU A 138 5.94 -11.33 12.31
CA LEU A 138 6.08 -11.53 13.76
C LEU A 138 4.78 -11.96 14.44
N TYR A 139 3.62 -11.53 13.91
CA TYR A 139 2.31 -11.90 14.47
C TYR A 139 1.92 -13.36 14.17
N SER A 140 2.47 -13.94 13.10
CA SER A 140 2.03 -15.24 12.56
C SER A 140 3.12 -16.33 12.60
N SER A 141 4.38 -15.97 12.87
CA SER A 141 5.50 -16.91 12.82
C SER A 141 6.31 -16.97 14.13
N THR A 142 6.75 -18.17 14.47
CA THR A 142 7.75 -18.38 15.51
C THR A 142 9.17 -18.14 14.95
N PRO A 143 10.17 -17.92 15.82
CA PRO A 143 11.56 -17.80 15.39
C PRO A 143 12.12 -18.98 14.59
N GLU A 144 11.51 -20.16 14.69
CA GLU A 144 11.90 -21.36 13.95
C GLU A 144 11.30 -21.39 12.54
N GLY A 145 10.10 -20.79 12.37
CA GLY A 145 9.39 -20.77 11.11
C GLY A 145 9.89 -19.70 10.13
N VAL A 146 10.29 -18.53 10.64
CA VAL A 146 10.83 -17.44 9.81
C VAL A 146 11.98 -16.73 10.53
N LYS A 147 13.04 -16.45 9.77
CA LYS A 147 14.16 -15.62 10.20
C LYS A 147 14.30 -14.40 9.27
N PHE A 148 14.72 -13.28 9.82
CA PHE A 148 15.06 -12.07 9.08
C PHE A 148 16.56 -11.90 9.01
N VAL A 149 17.01 -11.45 7.84
CA VAL A 149 18.27 -10.73 7.69
C VAL A 149 17.88 -9.28 7.42
N MET A 150 18.27 -8.36 8.30
CA MET A 150 17.92 -6.95 8.20
C MET A 150 19.15 -6.13 7.83
N ILE A 151 19.00 -5.25 6.84
CA ILE A 151 20.04 -4.35 6.36
C ILE A 151 19.48 -2.93 6.41
N ASP A 152 20.02 -2.10 7.30
CA ASP A 152 19.64 -0.70 7.47
C ASP A 152 20.88 0.20 7.48
N PRO A 153 21.37 0.58 6.28
CA PRO A 153 22.59 1.37 6.16
C PRO A 153 22.41 2.80 6.69
N LYS A 154 21.17 3.25 6.89
CA LYS A 154 20.86 4.59 7.41
C LYS A 154 20.69 4.59 8.93
N LYS A 155 20.53 3.42 9.56
CA LYS A 155 20.27 3.26 11.00
C LYS A 155 18.99 3.94 11.50
N VAL A 156 18.04 4.24 10.61
CA VAL A 156 16.84 5.02 10.94
C VAL A 156 15.63 4.13 11.17
N GLU A 157 15.44 3.12 10.33
CA GLU A 157 14.13 2.47 10.16
C GLU A 157 14.04 1.16 10.94
N MET A 158 15.14 0.40 11.03
CA MET A 158 15.11 -0.96 11.56
C MET A 158 15.84 -1.14 12.90
N THR A 159 16.56 -0.12 13.38
CA THR A 159 17.33 -0.20 14.64
C THR A 159 16.48 -0.67 15.84
N LEU A 160 15.17 -0.37 15.84
CA LEU A 160 14.23 -0.83 16.88
C LEU A 160 14.11 -2.36 16.95
N TYR A 161 14.31 -3.08 15.84
CA TYR A 161 14.17 -4.52 15.76
C TYR A 161 15.39 -5.29 16.27
N LYS A 162 16.46 -4.62 16.71
CA LYS A 162 17.63 -5.29 17.33
C LYS A 162 17.25 -6.17 18.52
N GLN A 163 16.16 -5.85 19.22
CA GLN A 163 15.65 -6.66 20.33
C GLN A 163 15.17 -8.06 19.92
N LEU A 164 15.00 -8.33 18.62
CA LEU A 164 14.67 -9.65 18.08
C LEU A 164 15.89 -10.55 17.89
N GLU A 165 17.08 -10.09 18.29
CA GLU A 165 18.29 -10.90 18.35
C GLU A 165 18.09 -12.13 19.24
N GLY A 166 18.53 -13.30 18.75
CA GLY A 166 18.28 -14.59 19.42
C GLY A 166 16.89 -15.16 19.17
N TYR A 167 15.96 -14.37 18.62
CA TYR A 167 14.65 -14.78 18.15
C TYR A 167 14.65 -14.80 16.62
N HIS A 168 13.91 -13.91 15.96
CA HIS A 168 13.73 -13.92 14.52
C HIS A 168 14.92 -13.35 13.73
N LEU A 169 15.91 -12.70 14.34
CA LEU A 169 17.10 -12.26 13.59
C LEU A 169 18.09 -13.42 13.39
N LEU A 170 18.52 -13.60 12.15
CA LEU A 170 19.53 -14.59 11.81
C LEU A 170 20.93 -14.03 12.09
N LYS A 171 21.74 -14.79 12.81
CA LYS A 171 23.19 -14.56 12.92
C LYS A 171 23.89 -15.46 11.92
N MET A 172 24.79 -14.88 11.14
CA MET A 172 25.74 -15.63 10.32
C MET A 172 27.13 -15.45 10.93
N GLU A 173 28.03 -16.42 10.75
CA GLU A 173 29.42 -16.30 11.24
C GLU A 173 30.10 -15.04 10.68
N ASP A 174 29.77 -14.68 9.44
CA ASP A 174 30.32 -13.50 8.74
C ASP A 174 29.58 -12.18 9.04
N ILE A 175 28.47 -12.23 9.79
CA ILE A 175 27.66 -11.05 10.12
C ILE A 175 27.63 -10.90 11.64
N SER A 176 28.53 -10.06 12.15
CA SER A 176 28.68 -9.82 13.59
C SER A 176 27.57 -8.95 14.21
N GLU A 177 26.89 -8.13 13.39
CA GLU A 177 25.79 -7.28 13.84
C GLU A 177 24.41 -7.90 13.53
N PRO A 178 23.46 -7.93 14.48
CA PRO A 178 22.11 -8.47 14.23
C PRO A 178 21.33 -7.74 13.12
N ILE A 179 21.69 -6.48 12.87
CA ILE A 179 21.20 -5.68 11.75
C ILE A 179 22.43 -5.08 11.08
N VAL A 180 22.61 -5.37 9.79
CA VAL A 180 23.77 -4.89 9.04
C VAL A 180 23.60 -3.39 8.79
N THR A 181 24.54 -2.60 9.30
CA THR A 181 24.51 -1.14 9.16
C THR A 181 25.65 -0.56 8.32
N SER A 182 26.69 -1.34 8.05
CA SER A 182 27.82 -0.96 7.19
C SER A 182 27.56 -1.34 5.73
N VAL A 183 28.03 -0.49 4.81
CA VAL A 183 28.03 -0.75 3.36
C VAL A 183 29.38 -1.33 2.91
N GLU A 184 30.38 -1.34 3.79
CA GLU A 184 31.66 -1.99 3.55
C GLU A 184 31.43 -3.50 3.53
N MET A 185 31.40 -4.07 2.32
CA MET A 185 31.66 -5.51 2.16
C MET A 185 33.00 -5.76 2.83
N GLN A 186 32.99 -6.46 3.97
CA GLN A 186 34.20 -7.15 4.39
C GLN A 186 34.61 -8.01 3.20
N SER A 187 35.80 -7.74 2.68
CA SER A 187 36.36 -8.45 1.55
C SER A 187 36.36 -9.93 1.90
N TRP A 188 35.53 -10.70 1.19
CA TRP A 188 35.55 -12.16 1.23
C TRP A 188 36.98 -12.59 0.88
N HIS A 189 37.73 -13.06 1.88
CA HIS A 189 39.02 -13.72 1.71
C HIS A 189 38.78 -15.23 1.77
#